data_AF-A0A959UVM3-F1
#
_entry.id   AF-A0A959UVM3-F1
#
_cell.length_a   1.000
_cell.length_b   1.000
_cell.length_c   1.000
_cell.angle_alpha   90.00
_cell.angle_beta   90.00
_cell.angle_gamma   90.00
#
_symmetry.space_group_name_H-M   'P 1'
#
loop_
_entity.id
_entity.type
_entity.pdbx_description
1 polymer ?
#
loop_
_entity_poly.entity_id
_entity_poly.type
_entity_poly.pdbx_seq_one_letter_code
_entity_poly.pdbx_strand_id
1 'polypeptide(L)'
;SVGLHPSYASSGEAGRTAREKHRLEAETSSPVTVSRQHFLRLQVPDTFRELEQLGIREEHSLGFADRPGFRCGTCTPFPWYDVERERETSLVCWPFQVMDSALAYRMGLTPEEAAEEALRVAGLVREVNGTFVSVWHERFLSGHGREAGWESVFPRVVQYAAP
;
A
#
# COMPACT_ATOMS: atom_id res chain seq x y z
N SER A 1 5.33 12.14 3.62
CA SER A 1 4.52 12.66 2.50
C SER A 1 3.06 12.37 2.77
N VAL A 2 2.14 13.02 2.05
CA VAL A 2 0.69 12.72 2.09
C VAL A 2 0.30 12.17 0.71
N GLY A 3 -0.40 11.05 0.68
CA GLY A 3 -0.86 10.39 -0.54
C GLY A 3 -2.38 10.32 -0.63
N LEU A 4 -2.88 10.12 -1.84
CA LEU A 4 -4.30 9.91 -2.10
C LEU A 4 -4.72 8.51 -1.60
N HIS A 5 -5.78 8.45 -0.81
CA HIS A 5 -6.49 7.21 -0.51
C HIS A 5 -7.92 7.30 -1.03
N PRO A 6 -8.17 7.03 -2.34
CA PRO A 6 -9.48 7.26 -2.95
C PRO A 6 -10.59 6.52 -2.22
N SER A 7 -11.76 7.13 -2.11
CA SER A 7 -12.91 6.55 -1.41
C SER A 7 -13.36 5.25 -2.07
N TYR A 8 -14.13 4.43 -1.35
CA TYR A 8 -14.67 3.17 -1.88
C TYR A 8 -15.40 3.34 -3.22
N ALA A 9 -16.15 4.43 -3.36
CA ALA A 9 -16.95 4.72 -4.54
C ALA A 9 -16.13 5.22 -5.75
N SER A 10 -14.86 5.64 -5.56
CA SER A 10 -14.00 6.10 -6.64
C SER A 10 -13.83 5.05 -7.75
N SER A 11 -13.74 3.78 -7.37
CA SER A 11 -13.61 2.64 -8.29
C SER A 11 -14.79 2.46 -9.27
N GLY A 12 -15.93 3.11 -9.06
CA GLY A 12 -17.11 2.96 -9.91
C GLY A 12 -17.69 4.28 -10.43
N GLU A 13 -17.07 5.42 -10.12
CA GLU A 13 -17.60 6.73 -10.49
C GLU A 13 -16.53 7.60 -11.15
N ALA A 14 -16.70 7.81 -12.46
CA ALA A 14 -15.79 8.61 -13.26
C ALA A 14 -15.58 10.02 -12.67
N GLY A 15 -14.31 10.44 -12.59
CA GLY A 15 -13.90 11.76 -12.11
C GLY A 15 -13.97 11.94 -10.58
N ARG A 16 -14.39 10.92 -9.82
CA ARG A 16 -14.39 11.00 -8.35
C ARG A 16 -12.98 11.04 -7.78
N THR A 17 -12.07 10.21 -8.29
CA THR A 17 -10.64 10.22 -7.94
C THR A 17 -10.03 11.62 -8.14
N ALA A 18 -10.33 12.26 -9.28
CA ALA A 18 -9.87 13.61 -9.59
C ALA A 18 -10.36 14.65 -8.58
N ARG A 19 -11.65 14.62 -8.22
CA ARG A 19 -12.24 15.54 -7.23
C ARG A 19 -11.63 15.35 -5.84
N GLU A 20 -11.42 14.10 -5.43
CA GLU A 20 -10.80 13.77 -4.15
C GLU A 20 -9.34 14.21 -4.10
N LYS A 21 -8.59 14.00 -5.19
CA LYS A 21 -7.22 14.50 -5.35
C LYS A 21 -7.15 16.03 -5.23
N HIS A 22 -7.95 16.76 -6.00
CA HIS A 22 -7.94 18.22 -5.97
C HIS A 22 -8.33 18.77 -4.60
N ARG A 23 -9.27 18.14 -3.90
CA ARG A 23 -9.61 18.52 -2.53
C ARG A 23 -8.42 18.32 -1.61
N LEU A 24 -7.76 17.16 -1.65
CA LEU A 24 -6.60 16.90 -0.82
C LEU A 24 -5.47 17.89 -1.09
N GLU A 25 -5.17 18.18 -2.36
CA GLU A 25 -4.14 19.16 -2.75
C GLU A 25 -4.46 20.57 -2.25
N ALA A 26 -5.73 20.98 -2.26
CA ALA A 26 -6.17 22.27 -1.74
C ALA A 26 -5.96 22.36 -0.22
N GLU A 27 -6.31 21.32 0.54
CA GLU A 27 -6.14 21.29 1.99
C GLU A 27 -4.66 21.20 2.41
N THR A 28 -3.83 20.46 1.67
CA THR A 28 -2.40 20.29 2.01
C THR A 28 -1.48 21.33 1.37
N SER A 29 -2.00 22.16 0.46
CA SER A 29 -1.22 23.12 -0.35
C SER A 29 0.02 22.47 -0.99
N SER A 30 -0.11 21.22 -1.41
CA SER A 30 1.00 20.38 -1.90
C SER A 30 0.51 19.44 -2.99
N PRO A 31 1.29 19.19 -4.05
CA PRO A 31 0.93 18.20 -5.06
C PRO A 31 0.78 16.80 -4.46
N VAL A 32 -0.22 16.06 -4.90
CA VAL A 32 -0.43 14.67 -4.51
C VAL A 32 -0.02 13.77 -5.68
N THR A 33 1.10 13.07 -5.50
CA THR A 33 1.72 12.23 -6.55
C THR A 33 1.73 10.74 -6.19
N VAL A 34 1.18 10.36 -5.05
CA VAL A 34 1.17 8.98 -4.54
C VAL A 34 -0.28 8.56 -4.31
N SER A 35 -0.63 7.32 -4.64
CA SER A 35 -1.97 6.77 -4.43
C SER A 35 -1.93 5.35 -3.87
N ARG A 36 -2.93 5.02 -3.06
CA ARG A 36 -3.30 3.66 -2.67
C ARG A 36 -4.82 3.55 -2.68
N GLN A 37 -5.39 2.59 -3.39
CA GLN A 37 -6.82 2.34 -3.45
C GLN A 37 -7.37 1.74 -2.16
N HIS A 38 -8.52 2.24 -1.73
CA HIS A 38 -9.25 1.67 -0.61
C HIS A 38 -9.69 0.24 -0.91
N PHE A 39 -9.44 -0.66 0.03
CA PHE A 39 -9.62 -2.11 -0.11
C PHE A 39 -8.82 -2.75 -1.26
N LEU A 40 -7.77 -2.10 -1.75
CA LEU A 40 -6.99 -2.55 -2.90
C LEU A 40 -7.85 -2.76 -4.16
N ARG A 41 -8.97 -2.04 -4.25
CA ARG A 41 -9.93 -2.12 -5.35
C ARG A 41 -9.35 -1.40 -6.56
N LEU A 42 -8.87 -2.20 -7.51
CA LEU A 42 -8.23 -1.75 -8.73
C LEU A 42 -8.88 -2.46 -9.92
N GLN A 43 -9.05 -1.73 -11.01
CA GLN A 43 -9.34 -2.29 -12.33
C GLN A 43 -8.19 -1.92 -13.26
N VAL A 44 -7.33 -2.88 -13.58
CA VAL A 44 -6.23 -2.66 -14.52
C VAL A 44 -6.72 -3.01 -15.93
N PRO A 45 -6.54 -2.14 -16.94
CA PRO A 45 -5.66 -0.96 -16.93
C PRO A 45 -6.31 0.36 -16.48
N ASP A 46 -7.63 0.44 -16.39
CA ASP A 46 -8.36 1.72 -16.26
C ASP A 46 -7.96 2.58 -15.07
N THR A 47 -7.85 2.00 -13.87
CA THR A 47 -7.42 2.74 -12.67
C THR A 47 -6.01 3.29 -12.84
N PHE A 48 -5.08 2.53 -13.42
CA PHE A 48 -3.71 2.99 -13.62
C PHE A 48 -3.61 4.11 -14.66
N ARG A 49 -4.42 4.04 -15.72
CA ARG A 49 -4.54 5.13 -16.71
C ARG A 49 -5.10 6.39 -16.09
N GLU A 50 -6.15 6.28 -15.25
CA GLU A 50 -6.71 7.43 -14.54
C GLU A 50 -5.66 8.06 -13.62
N LEU A 51 -4.95 7.26 -12.82
CA LEU A 51 -3.89 7.76 -11.93
C LEU A 51 -2.79 8.49 -12.69
N GLU A 52 -2.28 7.91 -13.79
CA GLU A 52 -1.26 8.55 -14.63
C GLU A 52 -1.77 9.89 -15.19
N GLN A 53 -3.01 9.94 -15.71
CA GLN A 53 -3.61 11.19 -16.22
C GLN A 53 -3.74 12.27 -15.15
N LEU A 54 -3.98 11.88 -13.89
CA LEU A 54 -4.05 12.79 -12.75
C LEU A 54 -2.67 13.22 -12.23
N GLY A 55 -1.58 12.76 -12.84
CA GLY A 55 -0.21 13.07 -12.45
C GLY A 55 0.30 12.29 -11.25
N ILE A 56 -0.39 11.21 -10.85
CA ILE A 56 0.11 10.26 -9.86
C ILE A 56 1.31 9.50 -10.45
N ARG A 57 2.37 9.39 -9.67
CA ARG A 57 3.64 8.76 -10.02
C ARG A 57 3.85 7.43 -9.32
N GLU A 58 3.23 7.21 -8.17
CA GLU A 58 3.39 5.99 -7.39
C GLU A 58 2.04 5.37 -7.01
N GLU A 59 1.93 4.05 -7.20
CA GLU A 59 0.76 3.25 -6.84
C GLU A 59 1.15 2.15 -5.84
N HIS A 60 0.50 2.13 -4.68
CA HIS A 60 0.86 1.30 -3.52
C HIS A 60 -0.20 0.25 -3.13
N SER A 61 -1.07 -0.17 -4.06
CA SER A 61 -2.16 -1.12 -3.77
C SER A 61 -1.84 -2.56 -4.12
N LEU A 62 -0.71 -2.82 -4.77
CA LEU A 62 -0.32 -4.16 -5.21
C LEU A 62 0.23 -5.00 -4.05
N GLY A 63 -0.68 -5.49 -3.21
CA GLY A 63 -0.42 -6.50 -2.19
C GLY A 63 -1.65 -7.37 -1.93
N PHE A 64 -1.54 -8.33 -1.03
CA PHE A 64 -2.66 -9.20 -0.64
C PHE A 64 -3.42 -8.59 0.54
N ALA A 65 -4.76 -8.68 0.50
CA ALA A 65 -5.62 -8.15 1.55
C ALA A 65 -5.80 -9.11 2.74
N ASP A 66 -5.37 -10.36 2.58
CA ASP A 66 -5.73 -11.51 3.42
C ASP A 66 -4.55 -12.30 3.96
N ARG A 67 -3.34 -12.02 3.47
CA ARG A 67 -2.10 -12.67 3.91
C ARG A 67 -0.87 -11.83 3.54
N PRO A 68 0.28 -12.06 4.17
CA PRO A 68 1.56 -11.57 3.67
C PRO A 68 1.98 -12.23 2.36
N GLY A 69 2.81 -11.54 1.58
CA GLY A 69 3.48 -12.11 0.41
C GLY A 69 3.69 -11.15 -0.75
N PHE A 70 4.17 -11.69 -1.87
CA PHE A 70 4.60 -10.92 -3.04
C PHE A 70 3.56 -11.03 -4.16
N ARG A 71 2.52 -10.18 -4.13
CA ARG A 71 1.43 -10.23 -5.12
C ARG A 71 1.91 -10.11 -6.57
N CYS A 72 2.96 -9.34 -6.80
CA CYS A 72 3.57 -9.14 -8.12
C CYS A 72 4.75 -10.09 -8.38
N GLY A 73 5.00 -11.08 -7.52
CA GLY A 73 6.20 -11.93 -7.59
C GLY A 73 7.51 -11.18 -7.30
N THR A 74 7.44 -9.92 -6.88
CA THR A 74 8.59 -9.06 -6.62
C THR A 74 8.32 -8.14 -5.42
N CYS A 75 9.39 -7.67 -4.79
CA CYS A 75 9.41 -6.58 -3.81
C CYS A 75 10.12 -5.33 -4.35
N THR A 76 10.67 -5.39 -5.56
CA THR A 76 11.29 -4.24 -6.22
C THR A 76 10.23 -3.41 -6.91
N PRO A 77 10.17 -2.09 -6.69
CA PRO A 77 9.28 -1.20 -7.44
C PRO A 77 9.56 -1.28 -8.95
N PHE A 78 8.51 -1.20 -9.76
CA PHE A 78 8.63 -1.35 -11.21
C PHE A 78 7.69 -0.38 -11.95
N PRO A 79 8.10 0.16 -13.12
CA PRO A 79 7.21 0.96 -13.94
C PRO A 79 6.07 0.08 -14.47
N TRP A 80 4.85 0.61 -14.45
CA TRP A 80 3.74 -0.05 -15.12
C TRP A 80 3.88 0.11 -16.63
N TYR A 81 3.77 -1.00 -17.35
CA TYR A 81 3.74 -1.04 -18.81
C TYR A 81 2.29 -1.25 -19.28
N ASP A 82 1.78 -0.31 -20.07
CA ASP A 82 0.43 -0.39 -20.63
C ASP A 82 0.47 -1.25 -21.89
N VAL A 83 0.30 -2.57 -21.72
CA VAL A 83 0.39 -3.58 -22.79
C VAL A 83 -0.56 -3.28 -23.94
N GLU A 84 -1.81 -2.90 -23.64
CA GLU A 84 -2.79 -2.61 -24.69
C GLU A 84 -2.41 -1.39 -25.55
N ARG A 85 -1.64 -0.45 -24.99
CA ARG A 85 -1.14 0.74 -25.71
C ARG A 85 0.32 0.60 -26.15
N GLU A 86 0.96 -0.53 -25.88
CA GLU A 86 2.37 -0.79 -26.19
C GLU A 86 3.29 0.37 -25.77
N ARG A 87 3.16 0.85 -24.52
CA ARG A 87 3.99 1.93 -24.00
C ARG A 87 4.39 1.77 -22.54
N GLU A 88 5.58 2.28 -22.23
CA GLU A 88 5.99 2.57 -20.87
C GLU A 88 5.20 3.77 -20.32
N THR A 89 4.89 3.74 -19.03
CA THR A 89 4.15 4.80 -18.34
C THR A 89 5.03 5.47 -17.29
N SER A 90 4.62 6.66 -16.85
CA SER A 90 5.32 7.35 -15.76
C SER A 90 4.89 6.88 -14.35
N LEU A 91 3.98 5.89 -14.28
CA LEU A 91 3.46 5.34 -13.04
C LEU A 91 4.33 4.16 -12.58
N VAL A 92 4.86 4.23 -11.35
CA VAL A 92 5.63 3.17 -10.72
C VAL A 92 4.75 2.44 -9.70
N CYS A 93 4.70 1.13 -9.81
CA CYS A 93 4.05 0.26 -8.85
C CYS A 93 5.01 -0.09 -7.70
N TRP A 94 4.54 0.15 -6.47
CA TRP A 94 5.24 -0.16 -5.23
C TRP A 94 4.48 -1.26 -4.50
N PRO A 95 4.81 -2.54 -4.74
CA PRO A 95 4.10 -3.64 -4.09
C PRO A 95 4.41 -3.68 -2.60
N PHE A 96 3.39 -3.97 -1.78
CA PHE A 96 3.56 -4.18 -0.34
C PHE A 96 3.42 -5.64 0.04
N GLN A 97 4.13 -6.04 1.10
CA GLN A 97 4.25 -7.45 1.48
C GLN A 97 3.48 -7.78 2.75
N VAL A 98 3.24 -6.80 3.63
CA VAL A 98 2.60 -7.01 4.93
C VAL A 98 1.54 -5.93 5.17
N MET A 99 0.40 -6.31 5.74
CA MET A 99 -0.63 -5.39 6.20
C MET A 99 -1.19 -5.87 7.53
N ASP A 100 -1.26 -4.99 8.51
CA ASP A 100 -1.75 -5.26 9.87
C ASP A 100 -3.11 -6.00 9.92
N SER A 101 -4.08 -5.55 9.15
CA SER A 101 -5.44 -6.10 9.10
C SER A 101 -5.49 -7.48 8.46
N ALA A 102 -4.54 -7.82 7.59
CA ALA A 102 -4.39 -9.18 7.09
C ALA A 102 -3.89 -10.10 8.23
N LEU A 103 -2.83 -9.70 8.93
CA LEU A 103 -2.28 -10.46 10.06
C LEU A 103 -3.33 -10.63 11.18
N ALA A 104 -3.99 -9.54 11.58
CA ALA A 104 -4.91 -9.54 12.71
C ALA A 104 -6.24 -10.21 12.41
N TYR A 105 -6.90 -9.82 11.31
CA TYR A 105 -8.30 -10.18 11.09
C TYR A 105 -8.50 -11.34 10.12
N ARG A 106 -7.53 -11.60 9.25
CA ARG A 106 -7.64 -12.65 8.23
C ARG A 106 -6.89 -13.90 8.66
N MET A 107 -5.71 -13.72 9.25
CA MET A 107 -4.93 -14.82 9.82
C MET A 107 -5.21 -15.05 11.31
N GLY A 108 -5.78 -14.08 12.02
CA GLY A 108 -6.14 -14.23 13.44
C GLY A 108 -4.93 -14.24 14.38
N LEU A 109 -3.81 -13.66 13.96
CA LEU A 109 -2.56 -13.68 14.73
C LEU A 109 -2.63 -12.75 15.95
N THR A 110 -1.94 -13.15 17.01
CA THR A 110 -1.60 -12.27 18.13
C THR A 110 -0.53 -11.24 17.72
N PRO A 111 -0.32 -10.14 18.49
CA PRO A 111 0.74 -9.19 18.20
C PRO A 111 2.13 -9.82 18.08
N GLU A 112 2.45 -10.81 18.91
CA GLU A 112 3.75 -11.50 18.87
C GLU A 112 3.91 -12.30 17.57
N GLU A 113 2.94 -13.16 17.24
CA GLU A 113 2.94 -13.96 16.00
C GLU A 113 2.94 -13.05 14.76
N ALA A 114 2.23 -11.92 14.81
CA ALA A 114 2.22 -10.92 13.74
C ALA A 114 3.60 -10.27 13.56
N ALA A 115 4.32 -10.00 14.65
CA ALA A 115 5.69 -9.49 14.58
C ALA A 115 6.63 -10.54 13.96
N GLU A 116 6.58 -11.79 14.43
CA GLU A 116 7.40 -12.88 13.89
C GLU A 116 7.17 -13.07 12.38
N GLU A 117 5.91 -13.10 11.95
CA GLU A 117 5.57 -13.27 10.54
C GLU A 117 6.01 -12.06 9.69
N ALA A 118 5.83 -10.83 10.18
CA ALA A 118 6.29 -9.64 9.48
C ALA A 118 7.83 -9.60 9.36
N LEU A 119 8.54 -9.98 10.42
CA LEU A 119 10.01 -10.07 10.43
C LEU A 119 10.51 -11.16 9.48
N ARG A 120 9.84 -12.32 9.42
CA ARG A 120 10.15 -13.39 8.47
C ARG A 120 10.06 -12.89 7.03
N VAL A 121 8.98 -12.17 6.68
CA VAL A 121 8.80 -11.61 5.33
C VAL A 121 9.81 -10.50 5.03
N ALA A 122 10.11 -9.64 6.00
CA ALA A 122 11.16 -8.62 5.86
C ALA A 122 12.55 -9.27 5.64
N GLY A 123 12.83 -10.40 6.29
CA GLY A 123 14.05 -11.18 6.09
C GLY A 123 14.21 -11.68 4.66
N LEU A 124 13.14 -12.23 4.06
CA LEU A 124 13.14 -12.65 2.65
C LEU A 124 13.44 -11.48 1.69
N VAL A 125 12.94 -10.28 1.99
CA VAL A 125 13.25 -9.07 1.19
C VAL A 125 14.70 -8.67 1.35
N ARG A 126 15.24 -8.76 2.57
CA ARG A 126 16.63 -8.44 2.89
C ARG A 126 17.61 -9.37 2.15
N GLU A 127 17.31 -10.65 2.06
CA GLU A 127 18.13 -11.65 1.36
C GLU A 127 18.37 -11.29 -0.12
N VAL A 128 17.42 -10.60 -0.75
CA VAL A 128 17.51 -10.19 -2.16
C VAL A 128 17.84 -8.70 -2.34
N ASN A 129 18.20 -7.99 -1.26
CA ASN A 129 18.41 -6.54 -1.26
C ASN A 129 17.24 -5.76 -1.90
N GLY A 130 16.01 -6.20 -1.63
CA GLY A 130 14.78 -5.63 -2.18
C GLY A 130 14.24 -4.45 -1.37
N THR A 131 13.04 -4.00 -1.71
CA THR A 131 12.33 -2.92 -0.99
C THR A 131 11.19 -3.51 -0.17
N PHE A 132 11.27 -3.41 1.15
CA PHE A 132 10.20 -3.88 2.04
C PHE A 132 9.18 -2.77 2.26
N VAL A 133 7.91 -3.02 1.90
CA VAL A 133 6.81 -2.09 2.12
C VAL A 133 5.74 -2.77 2.98
N SER A 134 5.35 -2.10 4.06
CA SER A 134 4.32 -2.57 5.02
C SER A 134 3.23 -1.53 5.21
N VAL A 135 1.99 -1.97 5.39
CA VAL A 135 0.80 -1.12 5.53
C VAL A 135 0.24 -1.20 6.96
N TRP A 136 0.03 -0.02 7.55
CA TRP A 136 -0.47 0.15 8.91
C TRP A 136 -1.63 1.15 8.95
N HIS A 137 -2.64 0.87 9.76
CA HIS A 137 -3.80 1.68 10.04
C HIS A 137 -3.74 2.17 11.49
N GLU A 138 -4.25 3.38 11.71
CA GLU A 138 -4.23 4.11 12.98
C GLU A 138 -4.70 3.30 14.19
N ARG A 139 -5.75 2.47 14.01
CA ARG A 139 -6.29 1.63 15.10
C ARG A 139 -5.25 0.67 15.69
N PHE A 140 -4.36 0.11 14.87
CA PHE A 140 -3.30 -0.80 15.30
C PHE A 140 -2.11 -0.08 15.93
N LEU A 141 -2.00 1.24 15.72
CA LEU A 141 -0.94 2.06 16.28
C LEU A 141 -1.37 2.78 17.57
N SER A 142 -2.67 2.71 17.90
CA SER A 142 -3.26 3.50 18.99
C SER A 142 -3.01 2.95 20.39
N GLY A 143 -2.74 1.65 20.53
CA GLY A 143 -2.63 0.97 21.83
C GLY A 143 -3.94 0.86 22.61
N HIS A 144 -5.07 1.05 21.95
CA HIS A 144 -6.38 1.07 22.58
C HIS A 144 -7.38 0.14 21.89
N GLY A 145 -8.48 -0.15 22.57
CA GLY A 145 -9.59 -0.93 22.03
C GLY A 145 -9.26 -2.40 21.83
N ARG A 146 -9.80 -2.98 20.75
CA ARG A 146 -9.61 -4.39 20.41
C ARG A 146 -8.19 -4.70 19.95
N GLU A 147 -7.49 -3.68 19.46
CA GLU A 147 -6.14 -3.76 18.91
C GLU A 147 -5.04 -3.40 19.93
N ALA A 148 -5.36 -3.27 21.22
CA ALA A 148 -4.36 -3.04 22.25
C ALA A 148 -3.24 -4.09 22.22
N GLY A 149 -1.98 -3.63 22.30
CA GLY A 149 -0.76 -4.44 22.16
C GLY A 149 -0.15 -4.43 20.75
N TRP A 150 -0.94 -4.09 19.70
CA TRP A 150 -0.45 -4.04 18.32
C TRP A 150 0.53 -2.89 18.04
N GLU A 151 0.49 -1.83 18.84
CA GLU A 151 1.40 -0.69 18.74
C GLU A 151 2.87 -1.08 18.95
N SER A 152 3.12 -2.24 19.58
CA SER A 152 4.45 -2.81 19.77
C SER A 152 5.01 -3.49 18.51
N VAL A 153 4.15 -3.89 17.56
CA VAL A 153 4.55 -4.65 16.36
C VAL A 153 5.27 -3.75 15.36
N PHE A 154 4.71 -2.57 15.09
CA PHE A 154 5.25 -1.63 14.10
C PHE A 154 6.72 -1.24 14.39
N PRO A 155 7.12 -0.83 15.61
CA PRO A 155 8.52 -0.51 15.92
C PRO A 155 9.48 -1.67 15.68
N ARG A 156 9.08 -2.91 16.00
CA ARG A 156 9.92 -4.10 15.77
C ARG A 156 10.19 -4.32 14.28
N VAL A 157 9.14 -4.18 13.46
CA VAL A 157 9.25 -4.30 12.01
C VAL A 157 10.16 -3.21 11.43
N VAL A 158 9.97 -1.94 11.85
CA VAL A 158 10.81 -0.81 11.41
C VAL A 158 12.27 -1.01 11.82
N GLN A 159 12.52 -1.40 13.08
CA GLN A 159 13.88 -1.62 13.58
C GLN A 159 14.61 -2.74 12.84
N TYR A 160 13.91 -3.82 12.49
CA TYR A 160 14.50 -4.94 11.76
C TYR A 160 14.72 -4.65 10.27
N ALA A 161 13.78 -3.94 9.64
CA ALA A 161 13.84 -3.57 8.23
C ALA A 161 14.79 -2.39 7.96
N ALA A 162 15.28 -1.72 9.00
CA ALA A 162 16.30 -0.70 8.88
C ALA A 162 17.59 -1.28 8.24
N PRO A 163 18.27 -0.49 7.38
CA PRO A 163 19.49 -0.91 6.69
C PRO A 163 20.61 -1.34 7.65
#